data_AF-A0A8T3P6N2-F1
#
_entry.id   AF-A0A8T3P6N2-F1
#
_cell.length_a   1.000
_cell.length_b   1.000
_cell.length_c   1.000
_cell.angle_alpha   90.00
_cell.angle_beta   90.00
_cell.angle_gamma   90.00
#
_symmetry.space_group_name_H-M   'P 1'
#
loop_
_entity.id
_entity.type
_entity.pdbx_description
1 polymer ?
#
loop_
_entity_poly.entity_id
_entity_poly.type
_entity_poly.pdbx_seq_one_letter_code
_entity_poly.pdbx_strand_id
1 'polypeptide(L)'
;MSQADWERIEDDTAPHLAGTRTRSTALLAWFLHAAWRVDLDHVDDAICDGGGDKGIDGLVVDDDLREITLFQAKHRRSADQEQGDKDLKALLGAAAYFERAESVDGLLASNPNNELRKLLLRMRVREKVES
;
A
#
# COMPACT_ATOMS: atom_id res chain seq x y z
N MET A 1 -7.77 20.75 1.19
CA MET A 1 -8.96 19.95 1.48
C MET A 1 -9.83 20.76 2.42
N SER A 2 -11.15 20.81 2.23
CA SER A 2 -12.01 21.52 3.18
C SER A 2 -12.17 20.73 4.49
N GLN A 3 -12.60 21.39 5.56
CA GLN A 3 -12.93 20.70 6.82
C GLN A 3 -14.00 19.61 6.61
N ALA A 4 -15.03 19.91 5.81
CA ALA A 4 -16.11 18.97 5.52
C ALA A 4 -15.63 17.74 4.73
N ASP A 5 -14.69 17.92 3.79
CA ASP A 5 -14.10 16.79 3.06
C ASP A 5 -13.27 15.90 3.99
N TRP A 6 -12.53 16.51 4.93
CA TRP A 6 -11.73 15.75 5.90
C TRP A 6 -12.62 14.96 6.86
N GLU A 7 -13.68 15.58 7.41
CA GLU A 7 -14.65 14.90 8.27
C GLU A 7 -15.31 13.73 7.57
N ARG A 8 -15.65 13.89 6.29
CA ARG A 8 -16.18 12.78 5.49
C ARG A 8 -15.19 11.61 5.38
N ILE A 9 -13.91 11.89 5.15
CA ILE A 9 -12.87 10.84 5.11
C ILE A 9 -12.74 10.16 6.48
N GLU A 10 -12.82 10.89 7.59
CA GLU A 10 -12.84 10.26 8.92
C GLU A 10 -14.01 9.30 9.07
N ASP A 11 -15.22 9.74 8.72
CA ASP A 11 -16.44 8.93 8.83
C ASP A 11 -16.38 7.67 7.94
N ASP A 12 -15.91 7.83 6.70
CA ASP A 12 -15.79 6.75 5.72
C ASP A 12 -14.70 5.73 6.11
N THR A 13 -13.62 6.18 6.77
CA THR A 13 -12.49 5.31 7.16
C THR A 13 -12.62 4.69 8.55
N ALA A 14 -13.44 5.27 9.43
CA ALA A 14 -13.64 4.78 10.80
C ALA A 14 -14.04 3.29 10.88
N PRO A 15 -14.92 2.74 10.03
CA PRO A 15 -15.25 1.31 10.03
C PRO A 15 -14.06 0.39 9.70
N HIS A 16 -13.04 0.93 9.00
CA HIS A 16 -11.85 0.18 8.61
C HIS A 16 -10.75 0.21 9.68
N LEU A 17 -10.93 0.98 10.77
CA LEU A 17 -10.04 1.00 11.92
C LEU A 17 -10.29 -0.23 12.81
N ALA A 18 -9.81 -1.39 12.36
CA ALA A 18 -9.99 -2.67 13.04
C ALA A 18 -8.66 -3.22 13.59
N GLY A 19 -8.71 -3.87 14.76
CA GLY A 19 -7.56 -4.55 15.36
C GLY A 19 -6.38 -3.62 15.61
N THR A 20 -5.24 -3.93 14.97
CA THR A 20 -3.97 -3.17 15.12
C THR A 20 -3.73 -2.17 13.99
N ARG A 21 -4.72 -1.93 13.10
CA ARG A 21 -4.57 -0.99 11.99
C ARG A 21 -4.33 0.42 12.49
N THR A 22 -3.38 1.12 11.87
CA THR A 22 -3.23 2.56 12.06
C THR A 22 -4.30 3.31 11.27
N ARG A 23 -4.45 4.62 11.47
CA ARG A 23 -5.34 5.43 10.62
C ARG A 23 -4.92 5.43 9.15
N SER A 24 -3.62 5.37 8.85
CA SER A 24 -3.14 5.23 7.47
C SER A 24 -3.55 3.89 6.88
N THR A 25 -3.42 2.80 7.65
CA THR A 25 -3.84 1.46 7.23
C THR A 25 -5.35 1.40 7.00
N ALA A 26 -6.15 2.03 7.88
CA ALA A 26 -7.60 2.11 7.72
C ALA A 26 -8.01 2.91 6.48
N LEU A 27 -7.33 4.03 6.22
CA LEU A 27 -7.50 4.82 5.00
C LEU A 27 -7.18 4.00 3.75
N LEU A 28 -6.08 3.24 3.77
CA LEU A 28 -5.71 2.36 2.65
C LEU A 28 -6.76 1.27 2.45
N ALA A 29 -7.20 0.61 3.52
CA ALA A 29 -8.20 -0.44 3.47
C ALA A 29 -9.54 0.07 2.89
N TRP A 30 -9.98 1.26 3.31
CA TRP A 30 -11.13 1.93 2.73
C TRP A 30 -10.92 2.22 1.25
N PHE A 31 -9.79 2.81 0.86
CA PHE A 31 -9.50 3.17 -0.52
C PHE A 31 -9.48 1.94 -1.44
N LEU A 32 -8.81 0.86 -1.01
CA LEU A 32 -8.76 -0.40 -1.74
C LEU A 32 -10.15 -0.97 -1.97
N HIS A 33 -11.02 -0.91 -0.97
CA HIS A 33 -12.39 -1.40 -1.11
C HIS A 33 -13.29 -0.46 -1.94
N ALA A 34 -13.41 0.79 -1.53
CA ALA A 34 -14.41 1.72 -2.05
C ALA A 34 -14.04 2.33 -3.41
N ALA A 35 -12.75 2.61 -3.63
CA ALA A 35 -12.24 3.25 -4.84
C ALA A 35 -11.59 2.24 -5.79
N TRP A 36 -10.73 1.37 -5.28
CA TRP A 36 -10.01 0.36 -6.08
C TRP A 36 -10.80 -0.92 -6.32
N ARG A 37 -11.96 -1.08 -5.65
CA ARG A 37 -12.90 -2.20 -5.82
C ARG A 37 -12.31 -3.58 -5.52
N VAL A 38 -11.35 -3.63 -4.59
CA VAL A 38 -10.91 -4.89 -3.99
C VAL A 38 -12.03 -5.43 -3.10
N ASP A 39 -12.33 -6.72 -3.23
CA ASP A 39 -13.31 -7.38 -2.37
C ASP A 39 -12.87 -7.30 -0.90
N LEU A 40 -13.84 -7.08 -0.01
CA LEU A 40 -13.56 -6.75 1.40
C LEU A 40 -12.74 -7.85 2.12
N ASP A 41 -12.94 -9.12 1.74
CA ASP A 41 -12.21 -10.28 2.23
C ASP A 41 -10.76 -10.36 1.73
N HIS A 42 -10.44 -9.67 0.63
CA HIS A 42 -9.10 -9.61 0.02
C HIS A 42 -8.36 -8.30 0.32
N VAL A 43 -8.99 -7.32 0.98
CA VAL A 43 -8.34 -6.04 1.32
C VAL A 43 -7.11 -6.25 2.20
N ASP A 44 -7.22 -7.10 3.22
CA ASP A 44 -6.08 -7.38 4.12
C ASP A 44 -4.93 -8.07 3.40
N ASP A 45 -5.24 -8.86 2.37
CA ASP A 45 -4.23 -9.49 1.55
C ASP A 45 -3.42 -8.47 0.76
N ALA A 46 -3.98 -7.30 0.40
CA ALA A 46 -3.23 -6.28 -0.33
C ALA A 46 -2.36 -5.39 0.58
N ILE A 47 -2.50 -5.44 1.90
CA ILE A 47 -1.87 -4.49 2.84
C ILE A 47 -0.59 -5.07 3.43
N CYS A 48 0.46 -4.23 3.48
CA CYS A 48 1.72 -4.53 4.17
C CYS A 48 2.31 -3.35 4.95
N ASP A 49 1.53 -2.28 5.14
CA ASP A 49 1.83 -1.08 5.93
C ASP A 49 2.44 -1.42 7.31
N GLY A 50 3.58 -0.81 7.61
CA GLY A 50 4.26 -0.95 8.90
C GLY A 50 5.77 -0.93 8.80
N GLY A 51 6.45 -0.70 9.92
CA GLY A 51 7.90 -0.51 9.96
C GLY A 51 8.69 -1.54 9.13
N GLY A 52 9.41 -1.05 8.12
CA GLY A 52 10.21 -1.90 7.21
C GLY A 52 9.52 -2.28 5.89
N ASP A 53 8.36 -1.69 5.59
CA ASP A 53 7.59 -1.77 4.32
C ASP A 53 8.31 -1.21 3.08
N LYS A 54 9.45 -0.53 3.26
CA LYS A 54 10.22 0.11 2.18
C LYS A 54 9.41 1.15 1.39
N GLY A 55 8.40 1.76 2.02
CA GLY A 55 7.51 2.75 1.40
C GLY A 55 6.36 2.15 0.57
N ILE A 56 6.10 0.84 0.74
CA ILE A 56 5.00 0.11 0.09
C ILE A 56 4.00 -0.28 1.17
N ASP A 57 2.90 0.45 1.28
CA ASP A 57 1.88 0.21 2.30
C ASP A 57 0.86 -0.84 1.82
N GLY A 58 0.76 -1.03 0.50
CA GLY A 58 0.01 -2.11 -0.12
C GLY A 58 0.42 -2.38 -1.57
N LEU A 59 0.04 -3.54 -2.07
CA LEU A 59 0.31 -3.98 -3.45
C LEU A 59 -0.85 -4.82 -3.98
N VAL A 60 -1.27 -4.54 -5.21
CA VAL A 60 -2.24 -5.32 -5.98
C VAL A 60 -1.59 -5.76 -7.28
N VAL A 61 -1.90 -6.98 -7.73
CA VAL A 61 -1.46 -7.49 -9.03
C VAL A 61 -2.68 -7.80 -9.86
N ASP A 62 -2.72 -7.25 -11.08
CA ASP A 62 -3.69 -7.58 -12.11
C ASP A 62 -2.98 -8.42 -13.18
N ASP A 63 -3.34 -9.69 -13.26
CA ASP A 63 -2.72 -10.64 -14.18
C ASP A 63 -3.22 -10.51 -15.62
N ASP A 64 -4.43 -9.99 -15.81
CA ASP A 64 -5.01 -9.78 -17.14
C ASP A 64 -4.37 -8.55 -17.80
N LEU A 65 -4.16 -7.48 -17.02
CA LEU A 65 -3.48 -6.26 -17.46
C LEU A 65 -1.95 -6.34 -17.36
N ARG A 66 -1.42 -7.36 -16.67
CA ARG A 66 0.01 -7.51 -16.32
C ARG A 66 0.54 -6.28 -15.58
N GLU A 67 -0.25 -5.77 -14.65
CA GLU A 67 0.07 -4.58 -13.86
C GLU A 67 0.33 -4.95 -12.40
N ILE A 68 1.37 -4.35 -11.82
CA ILE A 68 1.59 -4.34 -10.38
C ILE A 68 1.38 -2.92 -9.89
N THR A 69 0.34 -2.70 -9.11
CA THR A 69 0.04 -1.38 -8.53
C THR A 69 0.55 -1.32 -7.09
N LEU A 70 1.36 -0.31 -6.79
CA LEU A 70 1.88 -0.04 -5.45
C LEU A 70 1.10 1.10 -4.79
N PHE A 71 0.82 0.97 -3.50
CA PHE A 71 0.11 1.98 -2.72
C PHE A 71 0.98 2.49 -1.58
N GLN A 72 0.96 3.81 -1.38
CA GLN A 72 1.41 4.47 -0.16
C GLN A 72 0.22 5.24 0.40
N ALA A 73 -0.07 5.07 1.68
CA ALA A 73 -1.16 5.74 2.37
C ALA A 73 -0.66 6.61 3.52
N LYS A 74 -1.12 7.86 3.55
CA LYS A 74 -0.85 8.76 4.66
C LYS A 74 -2.12 9.42 5.14
N HIS A 75 -2.51 9.07 6.36
CA HIS A 75 -3.58 9.77 7.05
C HIS A 75 -3.09 11.10 7.65
N ARG A 76 -3.83 12.18 7.41
CA ARG A 76 -3.57 13.52 7.98
C ARG A 76 -4.39 13.72 9.23
N ARG A 77 -3.76 14.25 10.29
CA ARG A 77 -4.43 14.45 11.59
C ARG A 77 -5.44 15.61 11.58
N SER A 78 -5.37 16.49 10.58
CA SER A 78 -6.26 17.64 10.40
C SER A 78 -6.31 18.06 8.92
N ALA A 79 -7.31 18.88 8.57
CA ALA A 79 -7.55 19.35 7.20
C ALA A 79 -6.47 20.33 6.68
N ASP A 80 -5.79 21.04 7.58
CA ASP A 80 -4.76 22.05 7.30
C ASP A 80 -3.33 21.49 7.26
N GLN A 81 -3.13 20.24 7.67
CA GLN A 81 -1.82 19.62 7.68
C GLN A 81 -1.33 19.33 6.26
N GLU A 82 -0.11 19.76 5.93
CA GLU A 82 0.54 19.43 4.67
C GLU A 82 1.27 18.09 4.73
N GLN A 83 1.47 17.48 3.57
CA GLN A 83 2.28 16.27 3.43
C GLN A 83 3.57 16.64 2.68
N GLY A 84 4.70 16.34 3.31
CA GLY A 84 6.01 16.50 2.67
C GLY A 84 6.23 15.48 1.56
N ASP A 85 7.32 15.65 0.81
CA ASP A 85 7.66 14.82 -0.35
C ASP A 85 8.37 13.49 0.00
N LYS A 86 8.74 13.30 1.28
CA LYS A 86 9.50 12.12 1.73
C LYS A 86 8.81 10.80 1.37
N ASP A 87 7.53 10.67 1.73
CA ASP A 87 6.77 9.43 1.53
C ASP A 87 6.54 9.19 0.02
N LEU A 88 6.32 10.25 -0.75
CA LEU A 88 6.20 10.18 -2.21
C LEU A 88 7.51 9.75 -2.90
N LYS A 89 8.64 10.29 -2.47
CA LYS A 89 9.97 9.89 -2.96
C LYS A 89 10.27 8.43 -2.62
N ALA A 90 9.85 7.96 -1.44
CA ALA A 90 9.99 6.57 -1.05
C ALA A 90 9.17 5.66 -1.97
N LEU A 91 7.90 5.99 -2.25
CA LEU A 91 7.06 5.23 -3.18
C LEU A 91 7.65 5.19 -4.61
N LEU A 92 8.12 6.34 -5.12
CA LEU A 92 8.78 6.40 -6.42
C LEU A 92 10.05 5.54 -6.47
N GLY A 93 10.85 5.55 -5.39
CA GLY A 93 12.02 4.68 -5.25
C GLY A 93 11.64 3.20 -5.17
N ALA A 94 10.50 2.88 -4.57
CA ALA A 94 10.02 1.50 -4.44
C ALA A 94 9.67 0.87 -5.78
N ALA A 95 9.20 1.65 -6.76
CA ALA A 95 8.92 1.17 -8.12
C ALA A 95 10.14 0.51 -8.79
N ALA A 96 11.36 0.99 -8.49
CA ALA A 96 12.60 0.41 -9.03
C ALA A 96 12.83 -1.06 -8.62
N TYR A 97 12.23 -1.50 -7.51
CA TYR A 97 12.29 -2.91 -7.10
C TYR A 97 11.53 -3.85 -8.04
N PHE A 98 10.61 -3.34 -8.85
CA PHE A 98 9.72 -4.12 -9.71
C PHE A 98 10.09 -4.05 -11.20
N GLU A 99 11.22 -3.43 -11.54
CA GLU A 99 11.68 -3.31 -12.93
C GLU A 99 12.14 -4.64 -13.55
N ARG A 100 12.63 -5.57 -12.72
CA ARG A 100 13.18 -6.87 -13.15
C ARG A 100 13.31 -7.82 -11.96
N ALA A 101 13.42 -9.11 -12.25
CA ALA A 101 13.48 -10.18 -11.24
C ALA A 101 14.58 -9.97 -10.20
N GLU A 102 15.79 -9.54 -10.60
CA GLU A 102 16.88 -9.38 -9.64
C GLU A 102 16.68 -8.17 -8.70
N SER A 103 15.93 -7.16 -9.15
CA SER A 103 15.55 -6.03 -8.28
C SER A 103 14.58 -6.50 -7.19
N VAL A 104 13.67 -7.42 -7.51
CA VAL A 104 12.78 -8.07 -6.53
C VAL A 104 13.57 -8.96 -5.57
N ASP A 105 14.57 -9.70 -6.07
CA ASP A 105 15.47 -10.49 -5.21
C ASP A 105 16.23 -9.57 -4.23
N GLY A 106 16.68 -8.40 -4.69
CA GLY A 106 17.27 -7.36 -3.85
C GLY A 106 16.31 -6.83 -2.78
N LEU A 107 15.04 -6.60 -3.14
CA LEU A 107 14.01 -6.22 -2.18
C LEU A 107 13.84 -7.29 -1.09
N LEU A 108 13.71 -8.56 -1.46
CA LEU A 108 13.57 -9.68 -0.52
C LEU A 108 14.80 -9.86 0.39
N ALA A 109 16.01 -9.60 -0.14
CA ALA A 109 17.27 -9.66 0.60
C ALA A 109 17.46 -8.47 1.55
N SER A 110 16.84 -7.32 1.28
CA SER A 110 16.91 -6.10 2.12
C SER A 110 16.18 -6.21 3.46
N ASN A 111 15.70 -7.41 3.80
CA ASN A 111 14.90 -7.74 4.96
C ASN A 111 13.68 -6.81 5.13
N PRO A 112 12.73 -6.80 4.17
CA PRO A 112 11.49 -6.06 4.32
C PRO A 112 10.68 -6.66 5.47
N ASN A 113 9.66 -5.94 5.91
CA ASN A 113 8.74 -6.45 6.91
C ASN A 113 8.09 -7.77 6.45
N ASN A 114 7.56 -8.54 7.40
CA ASN A 114 7.03 -9.87 7.11
C ASN A 114 5.83 -9.85 6.18
N GLU A 115 4.97 -8.83 6.26
CA GLU A 115 3.77 -8.75 5.44
C GLU A 115 4.12 -8.46 3.97
N LEU A 116 5.02 -7.52 3.70
CA LEU A 116 5.53 -7.26 2.35
C LEU A 116 6.24 -8.49 1.79
N ARG A 117 7.07 -9.17 2.60
CA ARG A 117 7.71 -10.43 2.17
C ARG A 117 6.68 -11.47 1.75
N LYS A 118 5.66 -11.72 2.58
CA LYS A 118 4.60 -12.70 2.27
C LYS A 118 3.84 -12.31 1.02
N LEU A 119 3.54 -11.02 0.86
CA LEU A 119 2.82 -10.47 -0.29
C LEU A 119 3.57 -10.72 -1.59
N LEU A 120 4.86 -10.36 -1.65
CA LEU A 120 5.72 -10.57 -2.81
C LEU A 120 5.79 -12.05 -3.23
N LEU A 121 5.90 -12.95 -2.24
CA LEU A 121 5.99 -14.40 -2.47
C LEU A 121 4.64 -14.99 -2.90
N ARG A 122 3.54 -14.64 -2.22
CA ARG A 122 2.20 -15.15 -2.54
C ARG A 122 1.76 -14.72 -3.95
N MET A 123 2.01 -13.47 -4.30
CA MET A 123 1.66 -12.91 -5.61
C MET A 123 2.68 -13.28 -6.69
N ARG A 124 3.74 -14.05 -6.35
CA ARG A 124 4.80 -14.47 -7.28
C ARG A 124 5.38 -13.32 -8.10
N VAL A 125 5.54 -12.16 -7.47
CA VAL A 125 5.93 -10.91 -8.15
C VAL A 125 7.21 -11.08 -8.96
N ARG A 126 8.20 -11.79 -8.41
CA ARG A 126 9.46 -12.07 -9.08
C ARG A 126 9.27 -12.73 -10.45
N GLU A 127 8.37 -13.71 -10.55
CA GLU A 127 8.08 -14.42 -11.80
C GLU A 127 7.40 -13.50 -12.82
N LYS A 128 6.51 -12.62 -12.34
CA LYS A 128 5.72 -11.71 -13.18
C LYS A 128 6.54 -10.58 -13.80
N VAL A 129 7.61 -10.15 -13.13
CA VAL A 129 8.54 -9.13 -13.66
C VAL A 129 9.64 -9.72 -14.54
N GLU A 130 9.74 -11.05 -14.63
CA GLU A 130 10.68 -11.75 -15.51
C GLU A 130 10.10 -12.01 -16.91
N SER A 131 8.77 -12.08 -17.02
CA SER A 131 7.99 -12.45 -18.22
C SER A 131 7.55 -11.26 -19.06
#